data_AF-A0A536ERR2-F1
#
_entry.id   AF-A0A536ERR2-F1
#
_cell.length_a   1.000
_cell.length_b   1.000
_cell.length_c   1.000
_cell.angle_alpha   90.00
_cell.angle_beta   90.00
_cell.angle_gamma   90.00
#
_symmetry.space_group_name_H-M   'P 1'
#
loop_
_entity.id
_entity.type
_entity.pdbx_description
1 polymer ?
#
loop_
_entity_poly.entity_id
_entity_poly.type
_entity_poly.pdbx_seq_one_letter_code
_entity_poly.pdbx_strand_id
1 'polypeptide(L)'
;TGMIDSRPEVDDLSPTPHPENIPRDVASVINTHLHFDHCGGNRLFPGVPIHVQARELADARSLHDYTIREWVDFDGATYVEHVGEVELLPGIRLLPAPGHTDGHQVVVVETDA
;
A
#
# COMPACT_ATOMS: atom_id res chain seq x y z
N THR A 1 1.26 4.57 -4.59
CA THR A 1 0.46 5.64 -3.97
C THR A 1 1.35 6.37 -3.00
N GLY A 2 1.61 7.66 -3.22
CA GLY A 2 2.47 8.47 -2.33
C GLY A 2 1.69 8.99 -1.13
N MET A 3 2.25 9.98 -0.44
CA MET A 3 1.50 10.82 0.51
C MET A 3 0.62 11.84 -0.22
N ILE A 4 -0.52 12.21 0.40
CA ILE A 4 -1.44 13.25 -0.10
C ILE A 4 -1.51 14.47 0.82
N ASP A 5 -0.98 14.34 2.03
CA ASP A 5 -0.79 15.35 3.07
C ASP A 5 0.44 14.98 3.91
N SER A 6 0.91 15.88 4.77
CA SER A 6 1.98 15.62 5.76
C SER A 6 1.37 15.48 7.16
N ARG A 7 2.13 14.86 8.08
CA ARG A 7 1.88 14.95 9.52
C ARG A 7 3.18 15.21 10.30
N PRO A 8 3.10 15.73 11.55
CA PRO A 8 4.29 16.00 12.37
C PRO A 8 5.27 14.84 12.50
N GLU A 9 4.78 13.60 12.45
CA GLU A 9 5.58 12.36 12.51
C GLU A 9 6.55 12.20 11.32
N VAL A 10 6.33 12.90 10.21
CA VAL A 10 7.12 12.76 8.96
C VAL A 10 7.65 14.10 8.43
N ASP A 11 7.48 15.19 9.18
CA ASP A 11 7.85 16.54 8.72
C ASP A 11 9.37 16.69 8.48
N ASP A 12 10.20 15.97 9.24
CA ASP A 12 11.66 15.96 9.08
C ASP A 12 12.12 15.28 7.78
N LEU A 13 11.27 14.45 7.19
CA LEU A 13 11.49 13.79 5.89
C LEU A 13 11.11 14.68 4.70
N SER A 14 10.57 15.89 4.95
CA SER A 14 10.23 16.89 3.93
C SER A 14 9.34 16.35 2.80
N PRO A 15 8.16 15.77 3.11
CA PRO A 15 7.29 15.17 2.12
C PRO A 15 6.73 16.20 1.14
N THR A 16 6.67 15.85 -0.15
CA THR A 16 6.06 16.70 -1.20
C THR A 16 4.87 15.97 -1.82
N PRO A 17 3.64 16.24 -1.37
CA PRO A 17 2.43 15.64 -1.95
C PRO A 17 2.11 16.26 -3.32
N HIS A 18 1.57 15.43 -4.22
CA HIS A 18 1.21 15.81 -5.60
C HIS A 18 -0.29 15.57 -5.87
N PRO A 19 -1.19 16.37 -5.27
CA PRO A 19 -2.64 16.16 -5.37
C PRO A 19 -3.19 16.37 -6.80
N GLU A 20 -2.44 17.00 -7.69
CA GLU A 20 -2.80 17.17 -9.10
C GLU A 20 -2.74 15.85 -9.90
N ASN A 21 -2.00 14.85 -9.42
CA ASN A 21 -1.73 13.59 -10.12
C ASN A 21 -2.65 12.44 -9.67
N ILE A 22 -3.85 12.74 -9.18
CA ILE A 22 -4.78 11.71 -8.70
C ILE A 22 -5.41 10.99 -9.90
N PRO A 23 -5.11 9.70 -10.11
CA PRO A 23 -5.73 8.93 -11.18
C PRO A 23 -7.24 8.78 -10.92
N ARG A 24 -8.02 8.82 -12.01
CA ARG A 24 -9.44 8.46 -11.99
C ARG A 24 -9.60 6.98 -12.33
N ASP A 25 -10.74 6.41 -11.95
CA ASP A 25 -11.15 5.05 -12.33
C ASP A 25 -10.20 3.93 -11.87
N VAL A 26 -9.63 4.08 -10.67
CA VAL A 26 -8.82 3.03 -10.03
C VAL A 26 -9.72 1.88 -9.59
N ALA A 27 -9.55 0.72 -10.20
CA ALA A 27 -10.30 -0.49 -9.87
C ALA A 27 -9.72 -1.28 -8.69
N SER A 28 -8.42 -1.13 -8.42
CA SER A 28 -7.70 -1.83 -7.36
C SER A 28 -6.37 -1.14 -7.06
N VAL A 29 -5.92 -1.24 -5.81
CA VAL A 29 -4.62 -0.76 -5.32
C VAL A 29 -3.80 -1.97 -4.87
N ILE A 30 -2.51 -1.98 -5.20
CA ILE A 30 -1.56 -2.96 -4.68
C ILE A 30 -0.48 -2.18 -3.92
N ASN A 31 -0.32 -2.45 -2.62
CA ASN A 31 0.80 -1.92 -1.85
C ASN A 31 1.92 -2.96 -1.78
N THR A 32 3.14 -2.56 -2.12
CA THR A 32 4.33 -3.40 -1.93
C THR A 32 4.64 -3.59 -0.44
N HIS A 33 4.48 -2.52 0.34
CA HIS A 33 4.50 -2.49 1.80
C HIS A 33 3.72 -1.25 2.29
N LEU A 34 3.53 -1.11 3.61
CA LEU A 34 2.65 -0.13 4.25
C LEU A 34 3.39 0.94 5.06
N HIS A 35 4.62 1.27 4.71
CA HIS A 35 5.21 2.52 5.18
C HIS A 35 4.38 3.72 4.71
N PHE A 36 4.48 4.82 5.45
CA PHE A 36 3.62 5.99 5.32
C PHE A 36 3.65 6.60 3.92
N ASP A 37 4.80 6.56 3.25
CA ASP A 37 5.04 7.06 1.90
C ASP A 37 4.47 6.15 0.81
N HIS A 38 4.05 4.94 1.16
CA HIS A 38 3.42 3.97 0.26
C HIS A 38 1.91 3.82 0.50
N CYS A 39 1.46 3.82 1.76
CA CYS A 39 0.03 3.64 2.09
C CYS A 39 -0.73 4.97 2.24
N GLY A 40 -0.04 6.09 2.43
CA GLY A 40 -0.65 7.38 2.76
C GLY A 40 -1.76 7.81 1.79
N GLY A 41 -1.58 7.54 0.50
CA GLY A 41 -2.51 7.89 -0.57
C GLY A 41 -3.66 6.90 -0.79
N ASN A 42 -3.70 5.77 -0.08
CA ASN A 42 -4.80 4.82 -0.16
C ASN A 42 -6.15 5.47 0.20
N ARG A 43 -6.11 6.50 1.07
CA ARG A 43 -7.25 7.33 1.49
C ARG A 43 -7.98 8.04 0.35
N LEU A 44 -7.37 8.14 -0.84
CA LEU A 44 -8.04 8.68 -2.03
C LEU A 44 -9.06 7.69 -2.65
N PHE A 45 -9.02 6.42 -2.25
CA PHE A 45 -9.75 5.34 -2.89
C PHE A 45 -10.60 4.53 -1.89
N PRO A 46 -11.50 5.17 -1.10
CA PRO A 46 -12.37 4.44 -0.18
C PRO A 46 -13.25 3.44 -0.93
N GLY A 47 -13.36 2.22 -0.40
CA GLY A 47 -14.12 1.12 -1.00
C GLY A 47 -13.41 0.41 -2.17
N VAL A 48 -12.26 0.90 -2.64
CA VAL A 48 -11.45 0.21 -3.65
C VAL A 48 -10.61 -0.88 -2.96
N PRO A 49 -10.53 -2.11 -3.51
CA PRO A 49 -9.72 -3.18 -2.93
C PRO A 49 -8.24 -2.81 -2.84
N ILE A 50 -7.63 -3.03 -1.67
CA ILE A 50 -6.21 -2.83 -1.40
C ILE A 50 -5.56 -4.19 -1.17
N HIS A 51 -4.77 -4.68 -2.12
CA HIS A 51 -4.07 -5.95 -2.03
C HIS A 51 -2.74 -5.80 -1.29
N VAL A 52 -2.55 -6.65 -0.28
CA VAL A 52 -1.40 -6.62 0.62
C VAL A 52 -1.12 -8.03 1.16
N GLN A 53 0.13 -8.34 1.55
CA GLN A 53 0.39 -9.58 2.31
C GLN A 53 -0.19 -9.46 3.73
N ALA A 54 -0.79 -10.52 4.24
CA ALA A 54 -1.38 -10.56 5.58
C ALA A 54 -0.37 -10.16 6.67
N ARG A 55 0.90 -10.58 6.49
CA ARG A 55 1.99 -10.22 7.41
C ARG A 55 2.21 -8.71 7.48
N GLU A 56 2.18 -8.05 6.34
CA GLU A 56 2.40 -6.60 6.25
C GLU A 56 1.30 -5.82 6.97
N LEU A 57 0.03 -6.21 6.77
CA LEU A 57 -1.10 -5.56 7.43
C LEU A 57 -1.09 -5.79 8.95
N ALA A 58 -0.72 -6.99 9.38
CA ALA A 58 -0.55 -7.30 10.79
C ALA A 58 0.56 -6.45 11.44
N ASP A 59 1.71 -6.33 10.77
CA ASP A 59 2.84 -5.53 11.25
C ASP A 59 2.48 -4.04 11.32
N ALA A 60 1.85 -3.49 10.27
CA ALA A 60 1.40 -2.10 10.24
C ALA A 60 0.40 -1.76 11.36
N ARG A 61 -0.43 -2.72 11.77
CA ARG A 61 -1.39 -2.54 12.87
C ARG A 61 -0.81 -2.77 14.26
N SER A 62 0.26 -3.54 14.40
CA SER A 62 0.76 -4.00 15.71
C SER A 62 2.12 -3.43 16.12
N LEU A 63 3.03 -3.17 15.17
CA LEU A 63 4.35 -2.63 15.45
C LEU A 63 4.26 -1.13 15.78
N HIS A 64 5.11 -0.70 16.70
CA HIS A 64 5.30 0.70 17.06
C HIS A 64 6.17 1.40 16.01
N ASP A 65 5.87 2.66 15.69
CA ASP A 65 6.60 3.49 14.70
C ASP A 65 6.79 2.84 13.31
N TYR A 66 5.90 1.93 12.92
CA TYR A 66 5.97 1.29 11.61
C TYR A 66 5.47 2.20 10.48
N THR A 67 4.36 2.89 10.75
CA THR A 67 3.67 3.78 9.83
C THR A 67 2.69 4.66 10.62
N ILE A 68 1.99 5.57 9.95
CA ILE A 68 0.87 6.32 10.53
C ILE A 68 -0.37 5.43 10.48
N ARG A 69 -0.79 4.89 11.63
CA ARG A 69 -1.86 3.87 11.70
C ARG A 69 -3.19 4.37 11.15
N GLU A 70 -3.50 5.65 11.31
CA GLU A 70 -4.71 6.27 10.76
C GLU A 70 -4.71 6.36 9.23
N TRP A 71 -3.54 6.18 8.59
CA TRP A 71 -3.44 6.10 7.13
C TRP A 71 -3.61 4.67 6.61
N VAL A 72 -3.50 3.67 7.48
CA VAL A 72 -3.81 2.25 7.19
C VAL A 72 -5.30 2.01 7.44
N ASP A 73 -5.77 2.31 8.65
CA ASP A 73 -7.16 2.07 9.08
C ASP A 73 -8.02 3.33 8.94
N PHE A 74 -8.19 3.80 7.70
CA PHE A 74 -9.05 4.93 7.36
C PHE A 74 -10.48 4.49 7.02
N ASP A 75 -11.44 5.41 7.04
CA ASP A 75 -12.82 5.12 6.66
C ASP A 75 -12.92 4.66 5.20
N GLY A 76 -13.48 3.47 4.99
CA GLY A 76 -13.54 2.82 3.67
C GLY A 76 -12.30 2.00 3.28
N ALA A 77 -11.31 1.82 4.16
CA ALA A 77 -10.19 0.92 3.91
C ALA A 77 -10.69 -0.53 3.67
N THR A 78 -10.41 -1.07 2.49
CA THR A 78 -10.93 -2.38 2.06
C THR A 78 -9.77 -3.31 1.68
N TYR A 79 -9.14 -3.92 2.69
CA TYR A 79 -7.98 -4.78 2.48
C TYR A 79 -8.36 -6.17 1.96
N VAL A 80 -7.60 -6.64 0.97
CA VAL A 80 -7.60 -8.02 0.49
C VAL A 80 -6.23 -8.61 0.83
N GLU A 81 -6.20 -9.41 1.89
CA GLU A 81 -4.98 -10.01 2.42
C GLU A 81 -4.59 -11.27 1.63
N HIS A 82 -3.30 -11.38 1.33
CA HIS A 82 -2.69 -12.52 0.65
C HIS A 82 -1.69 -13.23 1.55
N VAL A 83 -1.53 -14.54 1.36
CA VAL A 83 -0.50 -15.33 2.02
C VAL A 83 0.30 -16.06 0.94
N GLY A 84 1.53 -15.62 0.73
CA GLY A 84 2.39 -16.24 -0.27
C GLY A 84 2.24 -15.61 -1.66
N GLU A 85 2.73 -16.32 -2.67
CA GLU A 85 2.56 -15.96 -4.08
C GLU A 85 1.11 -16.12 -4.52
N VAL A 86 0.60 -15.14 -5.28
CA VAL A 86 -0.75 -15.18 -5.87
C VAL A 86 -0.75 -14.57 -7.27
N GLU A 87 -1.45 -15.21 -8.19
CA GLU A 87 -1.85 -14.58 -9.46
C GLU A 87 -3.13 -13.79 -9.22
N LEU A 88 -3.02 -12.46 -9.29
CA LEU A 88 -4.12 -11.56 -8.99
C LEU A 88 -5.06 -11.41 -10.19
N LEU A 89 -4.48 -11.29 -11.37
CA LEU A 89 -5.13 -11.22 -12.68
C LEU A 89 -4.20 -11.89 -13.71
N PRO A 90 -4.70 -12.29 -14.88
CA PRO A 90 -3.83 -12.80 -15.95
C PRO A 90 -2.66 -11.84 -16.22
N GLY A 91 -1.43 -12.33 -16.06
CA GLY A 91 -0.20 -11.55 -16.24
C GLY A 91 0.16 -10.61 -15.08
N ILE A 92 -0.58 -10.61 -13.97
CA ILE A 92 -0.27 -9.82 -12.76
C ILE A 92 -0.15 -10.76 -11.56
N ARG A 93 1.08 -10.90 -11.05
CA ARG A 93 1.38 -11.74 -9.89
C ARG A 93 1.95 -10.92 -8.74
N LEU A 94 1.63 -11.32 -7.53
CA LEU A 94 2.21 -10.78 -6.30
C LEU A 94 3.13 -11.83 -5.70
N LEU A 95 4.40 -11.49 -5.50
CA LEU A 95 5.40 -12.39 -4.93
C LEU A 95 5.89 -11.85 -3.58
N PRO A 96 5.87 -12.65 -2.50
CA PRO A 96 6.53 -12.29 -1.25
C PRO A 96 8.01 -12.04 -1.51
N ALA A 97 8.50 -10.92 -1.00
CA ALA A 97 9.89 -10.51 -1.08
C ALA A 97 10.30 -9.86 0.24
N PRO A 98 10.28 -10.61 1.36
CA PRO A 98 10.60 -10.07 2.67
C PRO A 98 12.04 -9.55 2.70
N GLY A 99 12.25 -8.43 3.38
CA GLY A 99 13.55 -7.77 3.49
C GLY A 99 13.43 -6.36 4.06
N HIS A 100 13.00 -5.41 3.24
CA HIS A 100 12.72 -4.04 3.69
C HIS A 100 11.62 -4.01 4.77
N THR A 101 10.58 -4.82 4.58
CA THR A 101 9.63 -5.19 5.62
C THR A 101 9.40 -6.71 5.58
N ASP A 102 8.91 -7.29 6.68
CA ASP A 102 8.65 -8.73 6.78
C ASP A 102 7.48 -9.18 5.89
N GLY A 103 6.55 -8.27 5.59
CA GLY A 103 5.41 -8.51 4.70
C GLY A 103 5.59 -7.94 3.29
N HIS A 104 6.78 -7.44 2.94
CA HIS A 104 7.04 -6.83 1.64
C HIS A 104 6.72 -7.80 0.48
N GLN A 105 6.12 -7.28 -0.58
CA GLN A 105 5.87 -7.99 -1.83
C GLN A 105 6.30 -7.18 -3.05
N VAL A 106 6.64 -7.89 -4.13
CA VAL A 106 6.86 -7.32 -5.45
C VAL A 106 5.69 -7.65 -6.38
N VAL A 107 5.42 -6.75 -7.32
CA VAL A 107 4.41 -6.96 -8.36
C VAL A 107 5.13 -7.34 -9.65
N VAL A 108 4.81 -8.53 -10.17
CA VAL A 108 5.27 -8.97 -11.48
C VAL A 108 4.16 -8.67 -12.48
N VAL A 109 4.52 -7.94 -13.53
CA VAL A 109 3.62 -7.64 -14.66
C VAL A 109 4.23 -8.25 -15.92
N GLU A 110 3.49 -9.16 -16.51
CA GLU A 110 3.82 -9.83 -17.77
C GLU A 110 2.83 -9.34 -18.82
N THR A 111 3.35 -8.73 -19.88
CA THR A 111 2.57 -8.31 -21.04
C THR A 111 2.96 -9.19 -22.22
N ASP A 112 2.01 -9.45 -23.12
CA ASP A 112 2.34 -10.02 -24.42
C ASP A 112 3.39 -9.12 -25.14
N ALA A 113 4.26 -9.74 -25.94
CA ALA A 113 5.33 -9.08 -26.67
C ALA A 113 4.86 -8.40 -27.96
#